data_AF-A0A946NM57-F1
#
_entry.id   AF-A0A946NM57-F1
#
_cell.length_a   1.000
_cell.length_b   1.000
_cell.length_c   1.000
_cell.angle_alpha   90.00
_cell.angle_beta   90.00
_cell.angle_gamma   90.00
#
_symmetry.space_group_name_H-M   'P 1'
#
loop_
_entity.id
_entity.type
_entity.pdbx_description
1 polymer ?
#
loop_
_entity_poly.entity_id
_entity_poly.type
_entity_poly.pdbx_seq_one_letter_code
_entity_poly.pdbx_strand_id
1 'polypeptide(L)'
;MSKFKKLTFLKVLTTVAWADGEVSQSELNILKSFYRKFDLDKHELDELKPYLHAPVSKKEKDLLYRQMIAELSTPTEKKEIVGALENMVQAHKRMKGDEKQLVDQFSEWLEKSSFTKRSFGRIRNFFQKTIFEHARDPNPDMEKYFKRRVLKKIELKSAHSGVVSQLPEDRLYFLCMVGTLMASIAHVDNEFDPAEKKALKKCLAEQFSLKGKELTLLLEVVEEQGKSDFDFHEVVTEINRLTSYNDRLHLMECLFAVAAADGNIAHDEAEEIRRITKAMRISHSIFIEAKVRAGKSIKKK
;
A
#
# COMPACT_ATOMS: atom_id res chain seq x y z
N MET A 1 -16.86 19.59 21.74
CA MET A 1 -15.42 19.58 22.09
C MET A 1 -14.74 20.92 21.81
N SER A 2 -13.74 21.30 22.61
CA SER A 2 -12.75 22.31 22.19
C SER A 2 -11.98 21.77 20.97
N LYS A 3 -11.81 22.60 19.93
CA LYS A 3 -11.09 22.29 18.68
C LYS A 3 -9.78 21.52 18.91
N PHE A 4 -9.03 21.97 19.91
CA PHE A 4 -7.73 21.43 20.29
C PHE A 4 -7.74 19.92 20.61
N LYS A 5 -8.84 19.42 21.21
CA LYS A 5 -8.93 18.04 21.72
C LYS A 5 -9.17 17.00 20.62
N LYS A 6 -9.86 17.40 19.54
CA LYS A 6 -10.10 16.55 18.36
C LYS A 6 -8.82 16.35 17.59
N LEU A 7 -8.06 17.44 17.43
CA LEU A 7 -6.82 17.47 16.70
C LEU A 7 -5.75 16.58 17.34
N THR A 8 -5.58 16.63 18.67
CA THR A 8 -4.65 15.77 19.39
C THR A 8 -4.98 14.29 19.23
N PHE A 9 -6.26 13.91 19.32
CA PHE A 9 -6.71 12.54 19.09
C PHE A 9 -6.36 12.07 17.67
N LEU A 10 -6.62 12.89 16.65
CA LEU A 10 -6.32 12.56 15.27
C LEU A 10 -4.81 12.49 14.99
N LYS A 11 -4.01 13.36 15.58
CA LYS A 11 -2.54 13.27 15.53
C LYS A 11 -2.08 11.93 16.12
N VAL A 12 -2.58 11.56 17.29
CA VAL A 12 -2.28 10.26 17.93
C VAL A 12 -2.70 9.08 17.04
N LEU A 13 -3.92 9.08 16.51
CA LEU A 13 -4.41 8.03 15.62
C LEU A 13 -3.52 7.89 14.38
N THR A 14 -3.11 9.01 13.80
CA THR A 14 -2.19 9.07 12.66
C THR A 14 -0.83 8.49 13.04
N THR A 15 -0.27 8.83 14.21
CA THR A 15 1.00 8.25 14.67
C THR A 15 0.95 6.74 14.90
N VAL A 16 -0.23 6.20 15.22
CA VAL A 16 -0.46 4.77 15.41
C VAL A 16 -0.52 4.05 14.05
N ALA A 17 -1.04 4.69 13.00
CA ALA A 17 -1.00 4.14 11.64
C ALA A 17 0.46 3.90 11.20
N TRP A 18 1.37 4.84 11.51
CA TRP A 18 2.82 4.74 11.25
C TRP A 18 3.58 3.73 12.15
N ALA A 19 2.90 2.77 12.78
CA ALA A 19 3.51 1.90 13.80
C ALA A 19 4.64 1.00 13.26
N ASP A 20 4.57 0.59 12.00
CA ASP A 20 5.60 -0.20 11.30
C ASP A 20 6.51 0.67 10.41
N GLY A 21 6.37 1.99 10.50
CA GLY A 21 7.18 2.96 9.76
C GLY A 21 6.63 3.35 8.40
N GLU A 22 5.49 2.77 7.98
CA GLU A 22 4.80 3.09 6.73
C GLU A 22 3.29 3.29 7.01
N VAL A 23 2.58 3.95 6.10
CA VAL A 23 1.10 4.04 6.13
C VAL A 23 0.60 3.79 4.73
N SER A 24 -0.22 2.77 4.57
CA SER A 24 -0.86 2.39 3.30
C SER A 24 -1.95 3.38 2.89
N GLN A 25 -2.32 3.39 1.61
CA GLN A 25 -3.40 4.25 1.11
C GLN A 25 -4.76 3.89 1.73
N SER A 26 -4.98 2.63 2.10
CA SER A 26 -6.14 2.18 2.87
C SER A 26 -6.17 2.76 4.28
N GLU A 27 -5.04 2.72 5.01
CA GLU A 27 -4.91 3.34 6.33
C GLU A 27 -5.09 4.87 6.22
N LEU A 28 -4.57 5.51 5.16
CA LEU A 28 -4.82 6.93 4.85
C LEU A 28 -6.29 7.22 4.55
N ASN A 29 -6.99 6.34 3.84
CA ASN A 29 -8.41 6.53 3.52
C ASN A 29 -9.27 6.42 4.78
N ILE A 30 -8.92 5.50 5.70
CA ILE A 30 -9.53 5.42 7.02
C ILE A 30 -9.25 6.72 7.78
N LEU A 31 -8.01 7.19 7.87
CA LEU A 31 -7.66 8.46 8.51
C LEU A 31 -8.42 9.66 7.90
N LYS A 32 -8.52 9.75 6.58
CA LYS A 32 -9.32 10.79 5.90
C LYS A 32 -10.81 10.69 6.24
N SER A 33 -11.34 9.49 6.42
CA SER A 33 -12.73 9.28 6.86
C SER A 33 -12.95 9.76 8.30
N PHE A 34 -11.96 9.54 9.18
CA PHE A 34 -11.93 10.10 10.52
C PHE A 34 -11.94 11.63 10.43
N TYR A 35 -11.04 12.23 9.67
CA TYR A 35 -10.91 13.69 9.59
C TYR A 35 -12.22 14.38 9.15
N ARG A 36 -12.93 13.78 8.18
CA ARG A 36 -14.24 14.28 7.72
C ARG A 36 -15.32 14.22 8.80
N LYS A 37 -15.31 13.23 9.68
CA LYS A 37 -16.31 13.06 10.74
C LYS A 37 -16.09 13.97 11.94
N PHE A 38 -14.86 14.44 12.13
CA PHE A 38 -14.53 15.37 13.21
C PHE A 38 -14.79 16.84 12.86
N ASP A 39 -15.21 17.13 11.62
CA ASP A 39 -15.54 18.46 11.07
C ASP A 39 -14.41 19.47 11.27
N LEU A 40 -13.23 19.11 10.74
CA LEU A 40 -12.03 19.92 10.87
C LEU A 40 -12.05 21.14 9.95
N ASP A 41 -11.60 22.27 10.46
CA ASP A 41 -11.35 23.45 9.65
C ASP A 41 -10.04 23.34 8.84
N LYS A 42 -9.83 24.28 7.92
CA LYS A 42 -8.67 24.28 7.03
C LYS A 42 -7.33 24.33 7.79
N HIS A 43 -7.28 25.05 8.91
CA HIS A 43 -6.07 25.18 9.73
C HIS A 43 -5.77 23.86 10.46
N GLU A 44 -6.79 23.21 11.01
CA GLU A 44 -6.66 21.91 11.67
C GLU A 44 -6.20 20.81 10.69
N LEU A 45 -6.68 20.85 9.44
CA LEU A 45 -6.21 19.97 8.38
C LEU A 45 -4.74 20.24 8.02
N ASP A 46 -4.34 21.50 7.93
CA ASP A 46 -2.96 21.89 7.65
C ASP A 46 -2.01 21.42 8.77
N GLU A 47 -2.45 21.44 10.03
CA GLU A 47 -1.70 20.87 11.16
C GLU A 47 -1.57 19.34 11.13
N LEU A 48 -2.48 18.62 10.47
CA LEU A 48 -2.42 17.15 10.32
C LEU A 48 -1.56 16.70 9.16
N LYS A 49 -1.41 17.53 8.12
CA LYS A 49 -0.63 17.17 6.91
C LYS A 49 0.77 16.63 7.23
N PRO A 50 1.59 17.24 8.10
CA PRO A 50 2.91 16.71 8.41
C PRO A 50 2.88 15.28 8.95
N TYR A 51 1.87 14.97 9.79
CA TYR A 51 1.67 13.65 10.37
C TYR A 51 1.19 12.61 9.34
N LEU A 52 0.53 13.03 8.26
CA LEU A 52 0.13 12.15 7.16
C LEU A 52 1.27 11.83 6.20
N HIS A 53 2.28 12.70 6.09
CA HIS A 53 3.37 12.54 5.14
C HIS A 53 4.59 11.83 5.72
N ALA A 54 4.78 11.87 7.05
CA ALA A 54 5.94 11.26 7.68
C ALA A 54 5.65 10.75 9.10
N PRO A 55 6.35 9.69 9.55
CA PRO A 55 6.30 9.24 10.92
C PRO A 55 7.01 10.25 11.84
N VAL A 56 6.42 10.53 12.99
CA VAL A 56 7.03 11.43 13.97
C VAL A 56 8.05 10.75 14.89
N SER A 57 8.95 11.56 15.47
CA SER A 57 10.00 11.08 16.35
C SER A 57 9.42 10.40 17.61
N LYS A 58 10.19 9.48 18.22
CA LYS A 58 9.77 8.82 19.47
C LYS A 58 9.45 9.82 20.60
N LYS A 59 10.19 10.93 20.67
CA LYS A 59 9.96 12.00 21.66
C LYS A 59 8.63 12.70 21.43
N GLU A 60 8.31 13.00 20.17
CA GLU A 60 7.06 13.66 19.79
C GLU A 60 5.86 12.73 19.95
N LYS A 61 5.99 11.44 19.62
CA LYS A 61 4.97 10.40 19.94
C LYS A 61 4.64 10.41 21.43
N ASP A 62 5.66 10.35 22.30
CA ASP A 62 5.48 10.35 23.76
C ASP A 62 4.80 11.65 24.25
N LEU A 63 5.08 12.81 23.62
CA LEU A 63 4.45 14.09 23.95
C LEU A 63 2.96 14.09 23.59
N LEU A 64 2.63 13.71 22.35
CA LEU A 64 1.25 13.65 21.86
C LEU A 64 0.39 12.70 22.70
N TYR A 65 0.95 11.56 23.10
CA TYR A 65 0.24 10.64 23.98
C TYR A 65 -0.07 11.27 25.34
N ARG A 66 0.90 11.95 25.97
CA ARG A 66 0.66 12.65 27.25
C ARG A 66 -0.37 13.76 27.11
N GLN A 67 -0.30 14.49 26.01
CA GLN A 67 -1.24 15.57 25.71
C GLN A 67 -2.67 15.03 25.56
N MET A 68 -2.85 13.93 24.84
CA MET A 68 -4.16 13.27 24.71
C MET A 68 -4.70 12.81 26.07
N ILE A 69 -3.86 12.27 26.96
CA ILE A 69 -4.29 11.88 28.32
C ILE A 69 -4.79 13.09 29.11
N ALA A 70 -4.05 14.19 29.08
CA ALA A 70 -4.40 15.40 29.80
C ALA A 70 -5.70 16.01 29.26
N GLU A 71 -5.89 15.97 27.94
CA GLU A 71 -7.03 16.53 27.25
C GLU A 71 -8.30 15.69 27.37
N LEU A 72 -8.20 14.36 27.49
CA LEU A 72 -9.32 13.43 27.67
C LEU A 72 -9.59 13.09 29.14
N SER A 73 -9.29 14.03 30.04
CA SER A 73 -9.47 13.84 31.48
C SER A 73 -10.94 13.91 31.93
N THR A 74 -11.83 14.53 31.15
CA THR A 74 -13.25 14.69 31.54
C THR A 74 -14.17 13.61 30.95
N PRO A 75 -15.22 13.18 31.68
CA PRO A 75 -16.17 12.17 31.18
C PRO A 75 -16.92 12.59 29.90
N THR A 76 -17.23 13.88 29.75
CA THR A 76 -17.95 14.42 28.59
C THR A 76 -17.14 14.29 27.30
N GLU A 77 -15.84 14.54 27.37
CA GLU A 77 -14.94 14.50 26.21
C GLU A 77 -14.65 13.08 25.76
N LYS A 78 -14.53 12.15 26.72
CA LYS A 78 -14.44 10.72 26.43
C LYS A 78 -15.67 10.24 25.67
N LYS A 79 -16.87 10.62 26.11
CA LYS A 79 -18.14 10.26 25.45
C LYS A 79 -18.25 10.82 24.03
N GLU A 80 -17.74 12.01 23.76
CA GLU A 80 -17.78 12.62 22.43
C GLU A 80 -16.89 11.87 21.42
N ILE A 81 -15.68 11.46 21.82
CA ILE A 81 -14.79 10.64 20.98
C ILE A 81 -15.37 9.24 20.76
N VAL A 82 -15.93 8.63 21.81
CA VAL A 82 -16.62 7.34 21.71
C VAL A 82 -17.79 7.43 20.73
N GLY A 83 -18.66 8.43 20.87
CA GLY A 83 -19.80 8.61 19.96
C GLY A 83 -19.37 8.84 18.50
N ALA A 84 -18.26 9.54 18.27
CA ALA A 84 -17.70 9.69 16.92
C ALA A 84 -17.21 8.35 16.33
N LEU A 85 -16.61 7.48 17.15
CA LEU A 85 -16.20 6.13 16.78
C LEU A 85 -17.41 5.21 16.52
N GLU A 86 -18.44 5.25 17.37
CA GLU A 86 -19.67 4.45 17.21
C GLU A 86 -20.41 4.79 15.92
N ASN A 87 -20.64 6.08 15.66
CA ASN A 87 -21.25 6.58 14.42
C ASN A 87 -20.44 6.17 13.19
N MET A 88 -19.12 5.96 13.36
CA MET A 88 -18.27 5.52 12.27
C MET A 88 -18.49 4.06 11.90
N VAL A 89 -18.50 3.18 12.90
CA VAL A 89 -18.75 1.75 12.72
C VAL A 89 -20.12 1.52 12.08
N GLN A 90 -21.14 2.28 12.47
CA GLN A 90 -22.48 2.15 11.90
C GLN A 90 -22.59 2.63 10.44
N ALA A 91 -21.78 3.61 10.01
CA ALA A 91 -21.84 4.16 8.66
C ALA A 91 -21.19 3.26 7.59
N HIS A 92 -20.28 2.36 7.98
CA HIS A 92 -19.67 1.41 7.05
C HIS A 92 -20.38 0.05 7.11
N LYS A 93 -21.26 -0.22 6.14
CA LYS A 93 -22.02 -1.48 6.00
C LYS A 93 -21.18 -2.77 5.89
N ARG A 94 -19.86 -2.66 5.72
CA ARG A 94 -18.91 -3.79 5.64
C ARG A 94 -18.29 -4.18 6.98
N MET A 95 -18.51 -3.37 8.01
CA MET A 95 -17.94 -3.54 9.34
C MET A 95 -18.76 -4.55 10.16
N LYS A 96 -18.23 -5.75 10.43
CA LYS A 96 -18.89 -6.84 11.18
C LYS A 96 -18.35 -6.90 12.61
N GLY A 97 -19.19 -7.34 13.55
CA GLY A 97 -18.89 -7.94 14.88
C GLY A 97 -17.75 -7.34 15.70
N ASP A 98 -16.52 -7.59 15.25
CA ASP A 98 -15.26 -7.21 15.88
C ASP A 98 -15.14 -5.70 16.07
N GLU A 99 -15.62 -4.87 15.14
CA GLU A 99 -15.47 -3.40 15.25
C GLU A 99 -16.39 -2.76 16.27
N LYS A 100 -17.56 -3.34 16.54
CA LYS A 100 -18.40 -2.90 17.66
C LYS A 100 -17.72 -3.22 18.98
N GLN A 101 -17.17 -4.43 19.08
CA GLN A 101 -16.36 -4.85 20.23
C GLN A 101 -15.12 -3.98 20.42
N LEU A 102 -14.56 -3.39 19.35
CA LEU A 102 -13.47 -2.42 19.46
C LEU A 102 -13.93 -1.11 20.10
N VAL A 103 -15.03 -0.55 19.60
CA VAL A 103 -15.52 0.70 20.15
C VAL A 103 -15.88 0.51 21.62
N ASP A 104 -16.43 -0.65 21.98
CA ASP A 104 -16.70 -1.04 23.36
C ASP A 104 -15.39 -1.12 24.19
N GLN A 105 -14.34 -1.82 23.71
CA GLN A 105 -13.05 -1.93 24.41
C GLN A 105 -12.33 -0.58 24.54
N PHE A 106 -12.41 0.28 23.53
CA PHE A 106 -11.82 1.61 23.56
C PHE A 106 -12.59 2.53 24.51
N SER A 107 -13.92 2.42 24.55
CA SER A 107 -14.78 3.12 25.50
C SER A 107 -14.45 2.70 26.93
N GLU A 108 -14.36 1.40 27.19
CA GLU A 108 -13.98 0.87 28.49
C GLU A 108 -12.55 1.28 28.89
N TRP A 109 -11.63 1.37 27.92
CA TRP A 109 -10.29 1.89 28.16
C TRP A 109 -10.33 3.38 28.53
N LEU A 110 -11.08 4.20 27.80
CA LEU A 110 -11.24 5.62 28.11
C LEU A 110 -11.88 5.82 29.49
N GLU A 111 -12.80 4.97 29.93
CA GLU A 111 -13.42 5.06 31.26
C GLU A 111 -12.42 4.77 32.40
N LYS A 112 -11.39 3.95 32.16
CA LYS A 112 -10.36 3.63 33.17
C LYS A 112 -9.45 4.84 33.41
N SER A 113 -9.34 5.27 34.67
CA SER A 113 -8.64 6.49 35.10
C SER A 113 -7.11 6.40 35.14
N SER A 114 -6.51 5.21 34.95
CA SER A 114 -5.06 4.98 35.06
C SER A 114 -4.39 4.69 33.71
N PHE A 115 -4.16 5.76 32.95
CA PHE A 115 -3.48 5.69 31.67
C PHE A 115 -1.95 5.59 31.82
N THR A 116 -1.43 4.36 31.90
CA THR A 116 0.01 4.08 31.96
C THR A 116 0.62 3.87 30.57
N LYS A 117 1.95 4.02 30.40
CA LYS A 117 2.66 3.62 29.17
C LYS A 117 2.31 2.19 28.71
N ARG A 118 2.04 1.29 29.67
CA ARG A 118 1.64 -0.10 29.39
C ARG A 118 0.23 -0.19 28.80
N SER A 119 -0.70 0.64 29.26
CA SER A 119 -2.05 0.74 28.68
C SER A 119 -2.00 1.29 27.25
N PHE A 120 -1.12 2.25 26.98
CA PHE A 120 -0.88 2.77 25.62
C PHE A 120 -0.32 1.73 24.66
N GLY A 121 0.60 0.88 25.11
CA GLY A 121 1.08 -0.24 24.31
C GLY A 121 -0.04 -1.17 23.86
N ARG A 122 -1.05 -1.40 24.72
CA ARG A 122 -2.23 -2.22 24.38
C ARG A 122 -3.10 -1.55 23.35
N ILE A 123 -3.40 -0.26 23.51
CA ILE A 123 -4.20 0.53 22.57
C ILE A 123 -3.54 0.59 21.20
N ARG A 124 -2.23 0.85 21.16
CA ARG A 124 -1.47 0.87 19.90
C ARG A 124 -1.60 -0.48 19.19
N ASN A 125 -1.32 -1.57 19.90
CA ASN A 125 -1.47 -2.92 19.35
C ASN A 125 -2.91 -3.21 18.92
N PHE A 126 -3.89 -2.65 19.62
CA PHE A 126 -5.32 -2.81 19.38
C PHE A 126 -5.80 -2.05 18.12
N PHE A 127 -5.51 -0.75 18.00
CA PHE A 127 -5.80 0.01 16.78
C PHE A 127 -5.10 -0.61 15.57
N GLN A 128 -3.83 -1.03 15.74
CA GLN A 128 -3.05 -1.69 14.70
C GLN A 128 -3.68 -3.02 14.28
N LYS A 129 -4.15 -3.84 15.23
CA LYS A 129 -4.74 -5.16 14.96
C LYS A 129 -6.19 -5.14 14.48
N THR A 130 -6.87 -4.01 14.42
CA THR A 130 -8.31 -4.09 14.13
C THR A 130 -8.86 -2.94 13.33
N ILE A 131 -8.37 -1.70 13.51
CA ILE A 131 -8.70 -0.60 12.61
C ILE A 131 -7.80 -0.62 11.38
N PHE A 132 -6.51 -0.92 11.56
CA PHE A 132 -5.54 -0.95 10.48
C PHE A 132 -5.23 -2.37 9.96
N GLU A 133 -5.60 -3.43 10.68
CA GLU A 133 -5.46 -4.82 10.19
C GLU A 133 -6.37 -5.07 8.99
N HIS A 134 -7.63 -4.58 9.02
CA HIS A 134 -8.55 -4.66 7.89
C HIS A 134 -8.27 -3.63 6.78
N ALA A 135 -7.49 -2.58 7.07
CA ALA A 135 -6.97 -1.70 6.02
C ALA A 135 -5.92 -2.43 5.16
N ARG A 136 -5.30 -3.48 5.72
CA ARG A 136 -4.43 -4.42 5.01
C ARG A 136 -5.22 -5.57 4.39
N ASP A 137 -6.50 -5.72 4.72
CA ASP A 137 -7.40 -6.60 3.99
C ASP A 137 -7.83 -5.93 2.68
N PRO A 138 -7.77 -6.66 1.56
CA PRO A 138 -8.09 -6.11 0.25
C PRO A 138 -9.55 -5.67 0.20
N ASN A 139 -9.80 -4.43 -0.18
CA ASN A 139 -11.15 -3.94 -0.44
C ASN A 139 -11.70 -4.64 -1.71
N PRO A 140 -12.70 -5.53 -1.59
CA PRO A 140 -13.22 -6.29 -2.73
C PRO A 140 -13.83 -5.42 -3.83
N ASP A 141 -14.23 -4.18 -3.51
CA ASP A 141 -14.75 -3.25 -4.52
C ASP A 141 -13.64 -2.54 -5.29
N MET A 142 -12.46 -2.33 -4.67
CA MET A 142 -11.30 -1.74 -5.33
C MET A 142 -10.59 -2.75 -6.22
N GLU A 143 -10.47 -4.01 -5.77
CA GLU A 143 -10.03 -5.12 -6.63
C GLU A 143 -10.89 -5.21 -7.90
N LYS A 144 -12.21 -5.15 -7.75
CA LYS A 144 -13.14 -5.10 -8.89
C LYS A 144 -12.93 -3.85 -9.75
N TYR A 145 -12.68 -2.68 -9.17
CA TYR A 145 -12.50 -1.44 -9.90
C TYR A 145 -11.22 -1.44 -10.75
N PHE A 146 -10.09 -1.80 -10.14
CA PHE A 146 -8.80 -1.87 -10.82
C PHE A 146 -8.80 -2.97 -11.89
N LYS A 147 -9.27 -4.18 -11.54
CA LYS A 147 -9.46 -5.28 -12.51
C LYS A 147 -10.33 -4.85 -13.69
N ARG A 148 -11.48 -4.22 -13.44
CA ARG A 148 -12.35 -3.69 -14.52
C ARG A 148 -11.64 -2.65 -15.38
N ARG A 149 -10.89 -1.71 -14.79
CA ARG A 149 -10.19 -0.66 -15.54
C ARG A 149 -9.10 -1.23 -16.45
N VAL A 150 -8.28 -2.15 -15.92
CA VAL A 150 -7.21 -2.82 -16.67
C VAL A 150 -7.78 -3.64 -17.81
N LEU A 151 -8.77 -4.49 -17.51
CA LEU A 151 -9.41 -5.34 -18.52
C LEU A 151 -10.15 -4.52 -19.58
N LYS A 152 -10.78 -3.40 -19.21
CA LYS A 152 -11.44 -2.52 -20.17
C LYS A 152 -10.44 -1.90 -21.15
N LYS A 153 -9.25 -1.50 -20.69
CA LYS A 153 -8.18 -1.03 -21.59
C LYS A 153 -7.71 -2.13 -22.55
N ILE A 154 -7.54 -3.36 -22.06
CA ILE A 154 -7.17 -4.52 -22.88
C ILE A 154 -8.25 -4.79 -23.93
N GLU A 155 -9.53 -4.81 -23.53
CA GLU A 155 -10.68 -5.02 -24.42
C GLU A 155 -10.72 -3.95 -25.53
N LEU A 156 -10.54 -2.68 -25.17
CA LEU A 156 -10.52 -1.58 -26.14
C LEU A 156 -9.36 -1.72 -27.13
N LYS A 157 -8.14 -2.03 -26.67
CA LYS A 157 -7.00 -2.23 -27.58
C LYS A 157 -7.12 -3.50 -28.42
N SER A 158 -7.65 -4.58 -27.84
CA SER A 158 -7.94 -5.83 -28.54
C SER A 158 -8.92 -5.59 -29.70
N ALA A 159 -9.95 -4.78 -29.48
CA ALA A 159 -10.91 -4.38 -30.50
C ALA A 159 -10.28 -3.52 -31.62
N HIS A 160 -9.36 -2.62 -31.30
CA HIS A 160 -8.68 -1.77 -32.29
C HIS A 160 -7.61 -2.54 -33.09
N SER A 161 -6.91 -3.48 -32.47
CA SER A 161 -5.81 -4.23 -33.09
C SER A 161 -6.25 -5.53 -33.77
N GLY A 162 -7.52 -5.93 -33.61
CA GLY A 162 -8.06 -7.20 -34.11
C GLY A 162 -7.46 -8.44 -33.43
N VAL A 163 -6.83 -8.27 -32.27
CA VAL A 163 -6.14 -9.34 -31.52
C VAL A 163 -7.06 -9.80 -30.40
N VAL A 164 -7.80 -10.89 -30.62
CA VAL A 164 -8.55 -11.55 -29.54
C VAL A 164 -7.55 -12.33 -28.69
N SER A 165 -7.29 -11.89 -27.46
CA SER A 165 -6.45 -12.70 -26.55
C SER A 165 -7.21 -13.95 -26.16
N GLN A 166 -6.57 -15.12 -26.30
CA GLN A 166 -7.15 -16.41 -25.93
C GLN A 166 -6.91 -16.76 -24.45
N LEU A 167 -6.26 -15.86 -23.71
CA LEU A 167 -5.91 -16.08 -22.32
C LEU A 167 -7.13 -15.84 -21.41
N PRO A 168 -7.28 -16.63 -20.33
CA PRO A 168 -8.26 -16.35 -19.30
C PRO A 168 -8.08 -14.93 -18.74
N GLU A 169 -9.19 -14.26 -18.44
CA GLU A 169 -9.23 -12.89 -17.92
C GLU A 169 -8.33 -12.69 -16.69
N ASP A 170 -8.32 -13.66 -15.76
CA ASP A 170 -7.48 -13.64 -14.56
C ASP A 170 -5.99 -13.66 -14.88
N ARG A 171 -5.61 -14.39 -15.92
CA ARG A 171 -4.21 -14.50 -16.37
C ARG A 171 -3.77 -13.20 -17.04
N LEU A 172 -4.62 -12.60 -17.87
CA LEU A 172 -4.38 -11.29 -18.47
C LEU A 172 -4.21 -10.21 -17.40
N TYR A 173 -5.09 -10.20 -16.42
CA TYR A 173 -5.04 -9.27 -15.29
C TYR A 173 -3.73 -9.39 -14.50
N PHE A 174 -3.33 -10.62 -14.16
CA PHE A 174 -2.06 -10.89 -13.49
C PHE A 174 -0.84 -10.38 -14.27
N LEU A 175 -0.80 -10.65 -15.58
CA LEU A 175 0.31 -10.22 -16.43
C LEU A 175 0.41 -8.71 -16.54
N CYS A 176 -0.72 -8.01 -16.62
CA CYS A 176 -0.72 -6.55 -16.61
C CYS A 176 -0.21 -5.99 -15.27
N MET A 177 -0.53 -6.61 -14.14
CA MET A 177 0.02 -6.20 -12.84
C MET A 177 1.53 -6.38 -12.77
N VAL A 178 2.03 -7.54 -13.18
CA VAL A 178 3.47 -7.83 -13.23
C VAL A 178 4.19 -6.85 -14.14
N GLY A 179 3.66 -6.62 -15.34
CA GLY A 179 4.25 -5.66 -16.26
C GLY A 179 4.21 -4.23 -15.72
N THR A 180 3.14 -3.82 -15.04
CA THR A 180 3.02 -2.47 -14.45
C THR A 180 4.11 -2.24 -13.38
N LEU A 181 4.41 -3.24 -12.53
CA LEU A 181 5.53 -3.15 -11.58
C LEU A 181 6.89 -3.11 -12.27
N MET A 182 7.05 -3.83 -13.38
CA MET A 182 8.29 -3.80 -14.15
C MET A 182 8.48 -2.45 -14.85
N ALA A 183 7.40 -1.85 -15.36
CA ALA A 183 7.42 -0.51 -15.95
C ALA A 183 7.72 0.58 -14.91
N SER A 184 7.29 0.43 -13.65
CA SER A 184 7.64 1.43 -12.62
C SER A 184 9.10 1.42 -12.23
N ILE A 185 9.80 0.29 -12.36
CA ILE A 185 11.26 0.23 -12.14
C ILE A 185 11.97 1.00 -13.24
N ALA A 186 11.53 0.81 -14.48
CA ALA A 186 12.17 1.37 -15.64
C ALA A 186 11.70 2.80 -16.00
N HIS A 187 10.86 3.38 -15.14
CA HIS A 187 10.45 4.79 -15.19
C HIS A 187 11.10 5.62 -14.09
N VAL A 188 11.94 5.02 -13.23
CA VAL A 188 12.58 5.73 -12.11
C VAL A 188 13.48 6.88 -12.59
N ASP A 189 14.08 6.76 -13.77
CA ASP A 189 14.92 7.78 -14.41
C ASP A 189 14.22 8.53 -15.57
N ASN A 190 12.90 8.34 -15.73
CA ASN A 190 12.07 8.85 -16.84
C ASN A 190 12.39 8.30 -18.25
N GLU A 191 13.29 7.32 -18.42
CA GLU A 191 13.62 6.74 -19.73
C GLU A 191 13.58 5.21 -19.72
N PHE A 192 12.57 4.61 -20.38
CA PHE A 192 12.54 3.17 -20.54
C PHE A 192 13.46 2.73 -21.69
N ASP A 193 14.68 2.29 -21.37
CA ASP A 193 15.70 1.99 -22.39
C ASP A 193 15.31 0.77 -23.26
N PRO A 194 15.64 0.77 -24.57
CA PRO A 194 15.39 -0.38 -25.44
C PRO A 194 15.92 -1.73 -24.93
N ALA A 195 17.04 -1.75 -24.19
CA ALA A 195 17.62 -2.95 -23.59
C ALA A 195 16.73 -3.52 -22.48
N GLU A 196 16.23 -2.66 -21.59
CA GLU A 196 15.30 -3.04 -20.52
C GLU A 196 13.96 -3.51 -21.09
N LYS A 197 13.43 -2.81 -22.09
CA LYS A 197 12.21 -3.21 -22.79
C LYS A 197 12.36 -4.58 -23.45
N LYS A 198 13.53 -4.88 -24.02
CA LYS A 198 13.84 -6.20 -24.57
C LYS A 198 13.95 -7.26 -23.48
N ALA A 199 14.54 -6.94 -22.33
CA ALA A 199 14.62 -7.85 -21.18
C ALA A 199 13.23 -8.13 -20.59
N LEU A 200 12.39 -7.09 -20.44
CA LEU A 200 11.00 -7.22 -20.02
C LEU A 200 10.23 -8.14 -20.97
N LYS A 201 10.34 -7.88 -22.27
CA LYS A 201 9.71 -8.73 -23.29
C LYS A 201 10.15 -10.18 -23.20
N LYS A 202 11.44 -10.41 -22.94
CA LYS A 202 12.01 -11.75 -22.77
C LYS A 202 11.48 -12.43 -21.51
N CYS A 203 11.49 -11.74 -20.37
CA CYS A 203 10.93 -12.25 -19.12
C CYS A 203 9.45 -12.60 -19.28
N LEU A 204 8.65 -11.72 -19.88
CA LEU A 204 7.23 -11.96 -20.09
C LEU A 204 6.97 -13.14 -21.05
N ALA A 205 7.79 -13.29 -22.09
CA ALA A 205 7.68 -14.41 -23.03
C ALA A 205 8.07 -15.75 -22.38
N GLU A 206 9.18 -15.80 -21.65
CA GLU A 206 9.76 -17.03 -21.09
C GLU A 206 9.01 -17.51 -19.85
N GLN A 207 8.72 -16.61 -18.90
CA GLN A 207 8.06 -16.95 -17.63
C GLN A 207 6.57 -17.22 -17.80
N PHE A 208 5.91 -16.52 -18.73
CA PHE A 208 4.45 -16.58 -18.88
C PHE A 208 3.98 -17.22 -20.18
N SER A 209 4.91 -17.75 -20.99
CA SER A 209 4.62 -18.43 -22.26
C SER A 209 3.86 -17.55 -23.27
N LEU A 210 4.06 -16.23 -23.23
CA LEU A 210 3.42 -15.27 -24.12
C LEU A 210 4.13 -15.22 -25.48
N LYS A 211 3.37 -15.19 -26.58
CA LYS A 211 3.93 -15.16 -27.94
C LYS A 211 3.21 -14.16 -28.86
N GLY A 212 3.91 -13.72 -29.90
CA GLY A 212 3.33 -12.99 -31.03
C GLY A 212 2.63 -11.69 -30.64
N LYS A 213 1.42 -11.49 -31.18
CA LYS A 213 0.64 -10.25 -31.03
C LYS A 213 0.11 -10.01 -29.61
N GLU A 214 -0.07 -11.07 -28.82
CA GLU A 214 -0.54 -10.96 -27.43
C GLU A 214 0.50 -10.30 -26.54
N LEU A 215 1.78 -10.68 -26.70
CA LEU A 215 2.89 -10.08 -25.97
C LEU A 215 3.05 -8.59 -26.30
N THR A 216 2.90 -8.21 -27.57
CA THR A 216 2.96 -6.81 -28.00
C THR A 216 1.83 -5.98 -27.37
N LEU A 217 0.59 -6.50 -27.42
CA LEU A 217 -0.56 -5.81 -26.83
C LEU A 217 -0.40 -5.62 -25.31
N LEU A 218 0.13 -6.63 -24.63
CA LEU A 218 0.34 -6.58 -23.18
C LEU A 218 1.44 -5.57 -22.81
N LEU A 219 2.53 -5.51 -23.59
CA LEU A 219 3.59 -4.50 -23.42
C LEU A 219 3.06 -3.08 -23.62
N GLU A 220 2.23 -2.83 -24.63
CA GLU A 220 1.63 -1.51 -24.84
C GLU A 220 0.74 -1.08 -23.68
N VAL A 221 -0.06 -1.99 -23.14
CA VAL A 221 -0.91 -1.71 -21.97
C VAL A 221 -0.04 -1.42 -20.75
N VAL A 222 1.02 -2.18 -20.55
CA VAL A 222 1.96 -2.01 -19.44
C VAL A 222 2.68 -0.68 -19.50
N GLU A 223 3.18 -0.28 -20.67
CA GLU A 223 3.85 1.01 -20.87
C GLU A 223 2.93 2.21 -20.60
N GLU A 224 1.67 2.13 -21.03
CA GLU A 224 0.68 3.17 -20.72
C GLU A 224 0.30 3.23 -19.25
N GLN A 225 0.32 2.10 -18.55
CA GLN A 225 0.04 2.05 -17.11
C GLN A 225 1.22 2.54 -16.28
N GLY A 226 2.46 2.22 -16.68
CA GLY A 226 3.66 2.75 -16.04
C GLY A 226 3.75 4.28 -16.08
N LYS A 227 3.17 4.92 -17.12
CA LYS A 227 3.06 6.38 -17.26
C LYS A 227 1.91 7.01 -16.47
N SER A 228 0.99 6.21 -15.92
CA SER A 228 -0.15 6.69 -15.14
C SER A 228 0.16 6.55 -13.65
N ASP A 229 -0.35 7.45 -12.82
CA ASP A 229 -0.41 7.22 -11.37
C ASP A 229 -1.28 5.97 -11.12
N PHE A 230 -0.63 4.83 -10.89
CA PHE A 230 -1.27 3.60 -10.43
C PHE A 230 -0.93 3.38 -8.96
N ASP A 231 -1.88 2.82 -8.21
CA ASP A 231 -1.62 2.53 -6.80
C ASP A 231 -0.71 1.30 -6.70
N PHE A 232 0.56 1.58 -6.47
CA PHE A 232 1.62 0.60 -6.26
C PHE A 232 1.27 -0.44 -5.20
N HIS A 233 0.66 0.00 -4.10
CA HIS A 233 0.33 -0.88 -2.99
C HIS A 233 -0.81 -1.83 -3.35
N GLU A 234 -1.80 -1.36 -4.12
CA GLU A 234 -2.88 -2.21 -4.65
C GLU A 234 -2.33 -3.32 -5.55
N VAL A 235 -1.43 -2.98 -6.47
CA VAL A 235 -0.81 -3.95 -7.40
C VAL A 235 -0.02 -5.02 -6.63
N VAL A 236 0.82 -4.62 -5.69
CA VAL A 236 1.63 -5.58 -4.92
C VAL A 236 0.78 -6.43 -3.98
N THR A 237 -0.29 -5.86 -3.39
CA THR A 237 -1.23 -6.61 -2.54
C THR A 237 -1.92 -7.71 -3.33
N GLU A 238 -2.38 -7.41 -4.54
CA GLU A 238 -3.05 -8.39 -5.39
C GLU A 238 -2.07 -9.45 -5.91
N ILE A 239 -0.84 -9.07 -6.26
CA ILE A 239 0.22 -10.04 -6.61
C ILE A 239 0.47 -10.98 -5.44
N ASN A 240 0.61 -10.47 -4.21
CA ASN A 240 0.79 -11.32 -3.02
C ASN A 240 -0.36 -12.31 -2.80
N ARG A 241 -1.58 -11.99 -3.24
CA ARG A 241 -2.75 -12.88 -3.15
C ARG A 241 -2.72 -13.98 -4.21
N LEU A 242 -2.36 -13.61 -5.44
CA LEU A 242 -2.41 -14.51 -6.60
C LEU A 242 -1.16 -15.39 -6.74
N THR A 243 -0.11 -15.12 -5.97
CA THR A 243 1.19 -15.77 -6.14
C THR A 243 1.65 -16.48 -4.86
N SER A 244 2.33 -17.61 -5.04
CA SER A 244 3.03 -18.27 -3.94
C SER A 244 4.28 -17.47 -3.53
N TYR A 245 4.92 -17.86 -2.43
CA TYR A 245 6.22 -17.27 -2.07
C TYR A 245 7.28 -17.51 -3.15
N ASN A 246 7.32 -18.70 -3.75
CA ASN A 246 8.30 -19.03 -4.80
C ASN A 246 8.07 -18.21 -6.08
N ASP A 247 6.81 -17.98 -6.45
CA ASP A 247 6.47 -17.11 -7.58
C ASP A 247 6.97 -15.68 -7.37
N ARG A 248 6.86 -15.16 -6.14
CA ARG A 248 7.39 -13.83 -5.77
C ARG A 248 8.91 -13.76 -5.85
N LEU A 249 9.61 -14.85 -5.51
CA LEU A 249 11.05 -14.93 -5.71
C LEU A 249 11.41 -14.89 -7.19
N HIS A 250 10.68 -15.61 -8.05
CA HIS A 250 10.90 -15.57 -9.49
C HIS A 250 10.57 -14.21 -10.10
N LEU A 251 9.52 -13.54 -9.61
CA LEU A 251 9.21 -12.16 -9.98
C LEU A 251 10.38 -11.24 -9.63
N MET A 252 10.91 -11.32 -8.41
CA MET A 252 12.10 -10.55 -8.00
C MET A 252 13.30 -10.80 -8.93
N GLU A 253 13.56 -12.06 -9.30
CA GLU A 253 14.64 -12.39 -10.25
C GLU A 253 14.40 -11.73 -11.61
N CYS A 254 13.15 -11.67 -12.08
CA CYS A 254 12.81 -10.96 -13.31
C CYS A 254 13.02 -9.46 -13.19
N LEU A 255 12.65 -8.83 -12.07
CA LEU A 255 12.88 -7.40 -11.85
C LEU A 255 14.37 -7.06 -11.94
N PHE A 256 15.22 -7.86 -11.32
CA PHE A 256 16.67 -7.70 -11.42
C PHE A 256 17.23 -8.00 -12.81
N ALA A 257 16.63 -8.92 -13.56
CA ALA A 257 17.05 -9.21 -14.93
C ALA A 257 16.72 -8.06 -15.90
N VAL A 258 15.63 -7.33 -15.64
CA VAL A 258 15.25 -6.12 -16.38
C VAL A 258 16.22 -4.98 -16.04
N ALA A 259 16.42 -4.68 -14.76
CA ALA A 259 17.34 -3.62 -14.35
C ALA A 259 18.78 -3.90 -14.81
N ALA A 260 19.22 -5.16 -14.78
CA ALA A 260 20.56 -5.55 -15.23
C ALA A 260 20.75 -5.58 -16.77
N ALA A 261 19.75 -5.18 -17.56
CA ALA A 261 19.72 -5.43 -19.00
C ALA A 261 20.72 -4.59 -19.79
N ASP A 262 20.96 -3.35 -19.35
CA ASP A 262 21.91 -2.40 -19.93
C ASP A 262 23.37 -2.66 -19.48
N GLY A 263 23.58 -3.61 -18.57
CA GLY A 263 24.89 -3.93 -18.02
C GLY A 263 25.24 -3.17 -16.75
N ASN A 264 24.30 -2.45 -16.14
CA ASN A 264 24.43 -1.87 -14.81
C ASN A 264 23.15 -2.12 -14.01
N ILE A 265 23.13 -1.81 -12.71
CA ILE A 265 21.87 -1.67 -11.95
C ILE A 265 22.01 -0.35 -11.22
N ALA A 266 21.23 0.65 -11.60
CA ALA A 266 21.28 1.97 -10.99
C ALA A 266 20.88 1.90 -9.51
N HIS A 267 21.31 2.89 -8.73
CA HIS A 267 20.96 2.95 -7.31
C HIS A 267 19.43 3.05 -7.12
N ASP A 268 18.79 3.91 -7.90
CA ASP A 268 17.37 4.20 -7.76
C ASP A 268 16.50 3.02 -8.23
N GLU A 269 16.89 2.31 -9.30
CA GLU A 269 16.28 1.02 -9.69
C GLU A 269 16.39 -0.02 -8.58
N ALA A 270 17.56 -0.12 -7.94
CA ALA A 270 17.75 -1.08 -6.86
C ALA A 270 16.90 -0.74 -5.63
N GLU A 271 16.72 0.55 -5.31
CA GLU A 271 15.81 0.98 -4.24
C GLU A 271 14.34 0.76 -4.61
N GLU A 272 13.97 0.92 -5.89
CA GLU A 272 12.62 0.63 -6.37
C GLU A 272 12.32 -0.88 -6.30
N ILE A 273 13.24 -1.74 -6.75
CA ILE A 273 13.16 -3.19 -6.59
C ILE A 273 13.11 -3.56 -5.11
N ARG A 274 13.86 -2.86 -4.25
CA ARG A 274 13.80 -3.08 -2.79
C ARG A 274 12.42 -2.74 -2.23
N ARG A 275 11.81 -1.64 -2.69
CA ARG A 275 10.45 -1.24 -2.30
C ARG A 275 9.44 -2.30 -2.71
N ILE A 276 9.52 -2.76 -3.96
CA ILE A 276 8.66 -3.80 -4.53
C ILE A 276 8.80 -5.13 -3.77
N THR A 277 10.04 -5.60 -3.56
CA THR A 277 10.31 -6.88 -2.88
C THR A 277 9.92 -6.86 -1.41
N LYS A 278 10.09 -5.72 -0.72
CA LYS A 278 9.60 -5.52 0.65
C LYS A 278 8.08 -5.62 0.71
N ALA A 279 7.37 -4.94 -0.18
CA ALA A 279 5.91 -5.02 -0.27
C ALA A 279 5.43 -6.42 -0.67
N MET A 280 6.21 -7.16 -1.46
CA MET A 280 5.99 -8.58 -1.76
C MET A 280 6.32 -9.53 -0.59
N ARG A 281 6.65 -9.01 0.60
CA ARG A 281 7.01 -9.79 1.80
C ARG A 281 8.22 -10.71 1.60
N ILE A 282 9.17 -10.31 0.74
CA ILE A 282 10.45 -10.98 0.57
C ILE A 282 11.43 -10.42 1.61
N SER A 283 12.20 -11.30 2.26
CA SER A 283 13.16 -10.86 3.27
C SER A 283 14.29 -10.04 2.65
N HIS A 284 14.83 -9.09 3.43
CA HIS A 284 15.95 -8.27 2.97
C HIS A 284 17.19 -9.09 2.63
N SER A 285 17.44 -10.20 3.33
CA SER A 285 18.58 -11.10 3.03
C SER A 285 18.49 -11.69 1.62
N ILE A 286 17.31 -12.17 1.24
CA ILE A 286 17.06 -12.75 -0.08
C ILE A 286 17.16 -11.70 -1.19
N PHE A 287 16.68 -10.48 -0.92
CA PHE A 287 16.88 -9.34 -1.82
C PHE A 287 18.38 -9.08 -2.08
N ILE A 288 19.21 -9.05 -1.03
CA ILE A 288 20.65 -8.81 -1.17
C ILE A 288 21.32 -9.92 -1.98
N GLU A 289 20.97 -11.19 -1.72
CA GLU A 289 21.48 -12.33 -2.47
C GLU A 289 21.13 -12.23 -3.97
N ALA A 290 19.89 -11.87 -4.29
CA ALA A 290 19.43 -11.68 -5.66
C ALA A 290 20.16 -10.51 -6.35
N LYS A 291 20.33 -9.37 -5.66
CA LYS A 291 21.10 -8.22 -6.17
C LYS A 291 22.54 -8.59 -6.50
N VAL A 292 23.21 -9.33 -5.59
CA VAL A 292 24.59 -9.80 -5.82
C VAL A 292 24.67 -10.76 -6.99
N ARG A 293 23.68 -11.67 -7.12
CA ARG A 293 23.61 -12.62 -8.25
C ARG A 293 23.45 -11.88 -9.57
N ALA A 294 22.54 -10.91 -9.63
CA ALA A 294 22.29 -10.07 -10.81
C ALA A 294 23.55 -9.28 -11.21
N GLY A 295 24.26 -8.68 -10.25
CA GLY A 295 25.53 -8.00 -10.48
C GLY A 295 26.66 -8.91 -10.98
N LYS A 296 26.67 -10.20 -10.60
CA LYS A 296 27.64 -11.18 -11.12
C LYS A 296 27.33 -11.61 -12.56
N SER A 297 26.06 -11.69 -12.94
CA SER A 297 25.65 -11.99 -14.32
C SER A 297 26.02 -10.88 -15.30
N ILE A 298 26.02 -9.62 -14.85
CA ILE A 298 26.52 -8.47 -15.62
C ILE A 298 28.01 -8.67 -15.95
N LYS A 299 28.85 -8.98 -14.96
CA LYS A 299 30.31 -9.13 -15.12
C LYS A 299 30.76 -10.33 -15.97
N LYS A 300 29.84 -11.22 -16.35
CA LYS A 300 30.12 -12.43 -17.14
C LYS A 300 29.78 -12.27 -18.63
N LYS A 301 29.09 -11.21 -19.02
CA LYS A 301 28.84 -10.84 -20.43
C LYS A 301 29.95 -9.93 -20.93
#